data_AF-A0A7V2B1Y4-F1
#
_entry.id   AF-A0A7V2B1Y4-F1
#
_cell.length_a   1.000
_cell.length_b   1.000
_cell.length_c   1.000
_cell.angle_alpha   90.00
_cell.angle_beta   90.00
_cell.angle_gamma   90.00
#
_symmetry.space_group_name_H-M   'P 1'
#
loop_
_entity.id
_entity.type
_entity.pdbx_description
1 polymer ?
#
loop_
_entity_poly.entity_id
_entity_poly.type
_entity_poly.pdbx_seq_one_letter_code
_entity_poly.pdbx_strand_id
1 'polypeptide(L)'
;MPDVPSHGIRIRYDDQGQGEPALLFLPGWCASRRVFAELAALFPPDGLPDMQAVIALAQRYNLEFDMSQLPVIIREHNVQLG
;
A
#
# COMPACT_ATOMS: atom_id res chain seq x y z
N MET A 1 11.08 -4.28 -10.18
CA MET A 1 11.60 -4.15 -8.81
C MET A 1 12.80 -3.22 -8.82
N PRO A 2 12.61 -1.94 -8.48
CA PRO A 2 13.70 -0.98 -8.28
C PRO A 2 14.53 -1.30 -7.02
N ASP A 3 15.72 -0.73 -6.95
CA ASP A 3 16.66 -0.78 -5.82
C ASP A 3 17.17 0.64 -5.59
N VAL A 4 16.85 1.23 -4.42
CA VAL A 4 17.18 2.63 -4.12
C VAL A 4 17.95 2.75 -2.80
N PRO A 5 19.03 3.55 -2.75
CA PRO A 5 19.72 3.85 -1.50
C PRO A 5 18.89 4.83 -0.64
N SER A 6 18.77 4.56 0.65
CA SER A 6 18.18 5.46 1.64
C SER A 6 18.96 5.33 2.95
N HIS A 7 19.49 6.43 3.48
CA HIS A 7 20.17 6.47 4.79
C HIS A 7 21.19 5.35 5.05
N GLY A 8 21.99 4.97 4.03
CA GLY A 8 23.02 3.93 4.16
C GLY A 8 22.52 2.49 4.03
N ILE A 9 21.22 2.28 3.83
CA ILE A 9 20.62 0.98 3.52
C ILE A 9 20.02 0.97 2.11
N ARG A 10 19.90 -0.22 1.50
CA ARG A 10 19.26 -0.38 0.19
C ARG A 10 17.84 -0.90 0.37
N ILE A 11 16.87 -0.21 -0.22
CA ILE A 11 15.46 -0.59 -0.20
C ILE A 11 15.11 -1.15 -1.57
N ARG A 12 14.60 -2.38 -1.58
CA ARG A 12 14.01 -3.03 -2.75
C ARG A 12 12.51 -3.07 -2.60
N TYR A 13 11.80 -2.49 -3.54
CA TYR A 13 10.35 -2.40 -3.51
C TYR A 13 9.75 -2.84 -4.85
N ASP A 14 8.47 -3.18 -4.81
CA ASP A 14 7.67 -3.39 -6.01
C ASP A 14 6.86 -2.11 -6.22
N ASP A 15 6.86 -1.60 -7.44
CA ASP A 15 6.15 -0.40 -7.85
C ASP A 15 5.12 -0.82 -8.89
N GLN A 16 3.85 -0.60 -8.59
CA GLN A 16 2.71 -1.03 -9.39
C GLN A 16 1.78 0.17 -9.52
N GLY A 17 1.54 0.62 -10.76
CA GLY A 17 0.68 1.77 -11.02
C GLY A 17 1.30 2.76 -12.02
N GLN A 18 0.66 3.92 -12.16
CA GLN A 18 1.06 5.00 -13.07
C GLN A 18 1.56 6.26 -12.34
N GLY A 19 1.72 6.22 -11.01
CA GLY A 19 2.18 7.35 -10.20
C GLY A 19 1.24 7.70 -9.05
N GLU A 20 1.09 8.99 -8.78
CA GLU A 20 0.29 9.52 -7.65
C GLU A 20 -1.24 9.42 -7.91
N PRO A 21 -2.06 9.21 -6.85
CA PRO A 21 -1.69 9.11 -5.45
C PRO A 21 -1.08 7.75 -5.08
N ALA A 22 0.12 7.77 -4.48
CA ALA A 22 0.83 6.55 -4.12
C ALA A 22 0.36 5.97 -2.79
N LEU A 23 0.11 4.64 -2.77
CA LEU A 23 -0.12 3.88 -1.56
C LEU A 23 1.12 3.06 -1.20
N LEU A 24 1.61 3.22 0.02
CA LEU A 24 2.80 2.52 0.50
C LEU A 24 2.41 1.35 1.41
N PHE A 25 2.70 0.12 0.96
CA PHE A 25 2.53 -1.08 1.78
C PHE A 25 3.83 -1.45 2.49
N LEU A 26 3.88 -1.22 3.81
CA LEU A 26 5.05 -1.51 4.63
C LEU A 26 4.87 -2.80 5.42
N PRO A 27 5.76 -3.80 5.27
CA PRO A 27 5.70 -5.00 6.09
C PRO A 27 6.16 -4.68 7.51
N GLY A 28 5.65 -5.44 8.48
CA GLY A 28 6.19 -5.47 9.82
C GLY A 28 7.60 -6.07 9.88
N TRP A 29 8.16 -6.10 11.08
CA TRP A 29 9.48 -6.67 11.33
C TRP A 29 9.57 -8.13 10.88
N CYS A 30 10.69 -8.48 10.25
CA CYS A 30 10.99 -9.82 9.73
C CYS A 30 9.96 -10.37 8.71
N ALA A 31 9.01 -9.56 8.25
CA ALA A 31 8.05 -9.95 7.23
C ALA A 31 8.55 -9.61 5.82
N SER A 32 8.07 -10.37 4.85
CA SER A 32 8.40 -10.16 3.44
C SER A 32 7.34 -9.32 2.77
N ARG A 33 7.73 -8.33 1.95
CA ARG A 33 6.80 -7.54 1.12
C ARG A 33 5.89 -8.37 0.21
N ARG A 34 6.25 -9.64 -0.06
CA ARG A 34 5.46 -10.60 -0.84
C ARG A 34 4.05 -10.80 -0.27
N VAL A 35 3.85 -10.56 1.03
CA VAL A 35 2.52 -10.58 1.67
C VAL A 35 1.53 -9.62 1.00
N PHE A 36 2.00 -8.53 0.41
CA PHE A 36 1.15 -7.53 -0.25
C PHE A 36 0.94 -7.78 -1.74
N ALA A 37 1.49 -8.86 -2.32
CA ALA A 37 1.36 -9.09 -3.77
C ALA A 37 -0.11 -9.22 -4.21
N GLU A 38 -0.92 -9.95 -3.44
CA GLU A 38 -2.36 -10.07 -3.71
C GLU A 38 -3.10 -8.76 -3.41
N LEU A 39 -2.69 -8.02 -2.38
CA LEU A 39 -3.31 -6.75 -2.02
C LEU A 39 -3.07 -5.67 -3.08
N ALA A 40 -1.83 -5.53 -3.55
CA ALA A 40 -1.45 -4.52 -4.55
C ALA A 40 -2.23 -4.70 -5.86
N ALA A 41 -2.56 -5.93 -6.24
CA ALA A 41 -3.36 -6.21 -7.43
C ALA A 41 -4.82 -5.73 -7.32
N LEU A 42 -5.30 -5.44 -6.10
CA LEU A 42 -6.66 -4.92 -5.88
C LEU A 42 -6.75 -3.41 -6.08
N PHE A 43 -5.62 -2.69 -6.16
CA PHE A 43 -5.59 -1.25 -6.38
C PHE A 43 -5.24 -0.97 -7.85
N PRO A 44 -6.24 -0.77 -8.72
CA PRO A 44 -5.98 -0.48 -10.12
C PRO A 44 -5.29 0.89 -10.26
N PRO A 45 -4.48 1.09 -11.31
CA PRO A 45 -3.80 2.37 -11.56
C PRO A 45 -4.76 3.56 -11.70
N ASP A 46 -6.04 3.30 -12.03
CA ASP A 46 -7.00 4.34 -12.41
C ASP A 46 -8.23 4.39 -11.47
N GLY A 47 -8.18 3.79 -10.28
CA GLY A 47 -9.35 3.76 -9.41
C GLY A 47 -9.16 3.23 -7.99
N LEU A 48 -10.23 3.36 -7.21
CA LEU A 48 -10.30 2.76 -5.87
C LEU A 48 -10.31 1.23 -5.96
N PRO A 49 -9.73 0.54 -4.97
CA PRO A 49 -9.80 -0.90 -4.92
C PRO A 49 -11.23 -1.39 -4.73
N ASP A 50 -11.52 -2.60 -5.19
CA ASP A 50 -12.72 -3.30 -4.75
C ASP A 50 -12.62 -3.55 -3.25
N MET A 51 -13.35 -2.76 -2.47
CA MET A 51 -13.33 -2.81 -1.00
C MET A 51 -13.79 -4.17 -0.48
N GLN A 52 -14.63 -4.91 -1.21
CA GLN A 52 -15.01 -6.28 -0.80
C GLN A 52 -13.84 -7.25 -0.96
N ALA A 53 -13.10 -7.13 -2.06
CA ALA A 53 -11.90 -7.93 -2.28
C ALA A 53 -10.83 -7.61 -1.23
N VAL A 54 -10.65 -6.33 -0.86
CA VAL A 54 -9.70 -5.91 0.19
C VAL A 54 -10.10 -6.51 1.54
N ILE A 55 -11.38 -6.45 1.92
CA ILE A 55 -11.86 -7.02 3.19
C ILE A 55 -11.69 -8.54 3.21
N ALA A 56 -12.02 -9.23 2.12
CA ALA A 56 -11.85 -10.69 2.03
C ALA A 56 -10.38 -11.10 2.19
N LEU A 57 -9.46 -10.35 1.57
CA LEU A 57 -8.03 -10.55 1.70
C LEU A 57 -7.55 -10.29 3.14
N ALA A 58 -8.05 -9.21 3.75
CA ALA A 58 -7.76 -8.84 5.13
C ALA A 58 -8.09 -10.00 6.08
N GLN A 59 -9.29 -10.55 5.94
CA GLN A 59 -9.77 -11.67 6.76
C GLN A 59 -8.96 -12.94 6.52
N ARG A 60 -8.63 -13.26 5.26
CA ARG A 60 -7.88 -14.47 4.90
C ARG A 60 -6.47 -14.49 5.51
N TYR A 61 -5.80 -13.35 5.52
CA TYR A 61 -4.43 -13.23 6.01
C TYR A 61 -4.34 -12.61 7.41
N ASN A 62 -5.48 -12.38 8.07
CA ASN A 62 -5.57 -11.70 9.36
C ASN A 62 -4.79 -10.37 9.38
N LEU A 63 -4.97 -9.57 8.33
CA LEU A 63 -4.35 -8.26 8.19
C LEU A 63 -5.21 -7.21 8.89
N GLU A 64 -4.58 -6.41 9.75
CA GLU A 64 -5.18 -5.18 10.28
C GLU A 64 -4.76 -4.01 9.40
N PHE A 65 -5.75 -3.26 8.90
CA PHE A 65 -5.53 -2.01 8.19
C PHE A 65 -5.80 -0.85 9.13
N ASP A 66 -4.74 -0.20 9.63
CA ASP A 66 -4.89 1.02 10.38
C ASP A 66 -5.19 2.19 9.42
N MET A 67 -6.47 2.49 9.29
CA MET A 67 -6.97 3.62 8.51
C MET A 67 -7.27 4.86 9.36
N SER A 68 -6.91 4.84 10.65
CA SER A 68 -7.20 5.95 11.58
C SER A 68 -6.52 7.26 11.16
N GLN A 69 -5.40 7.16 10.44
CA GLN A 69 -4.62 8.31 9.97
C GLN A 69 -5.07 8.86 8.62
N LEU A 70 -5.93 8.15 7.87
CA LEU A 70 -6.39 8.61 6.55
C LEU A 70 -6.99 10.03 6.57
N PRO A 71 -7.84 10.42 7.55
CA PRO A 71 -8.39 11.77 7.60
C PRO A 71 -7.33 12.86 7.78
N VAL A 72 -6.25 12.57 8.52
CA VAL A 72 -5.13 13.51 8.74
C VAL A 72 -4.32 13.64 7.45
N ILE A 73 -4.00 12.51 6.81
CA ILE A 73 -3.22 12.48 5.56
C ILE A 73 -3.97 13.21 4.43
N ILE A 74 -5.27 12.96 4.26
CA ILE A 74 -6.12 13.65 3.29
C ILE A 74 -6.06 15.17 3.51
N ARG A 75 -6.14 15.61 4.76
CA ARG A 75 -6.15 17.02 5.13
C ARG A 75 -4.78 17.70 4.95
N GLU A 76 -3.71 17.07 5.41
CA GLU A 76 -2.38 17.67 5.42
C GLU A 76 -1.69 17.61 4.05
N HIS A 77 -1.96 16.57 3.28
CA HIS A 77 -1.35 16.34 1.96
C HIS A 77 -2.29 16.63 0.79
N ASN A 78 -3.50 17.12 1.07
CA ASN A 78 -4.52 17.49 0.07
C ASN A 78 -4.79 16.36 -0.96
N VAL A 79 -4.77 15.11 -0.47
CA VAL A 79 -4.99 13.92 -1.29
C VAL A 79 -6.49 13.77 -1.56
N GLN A 80 -6.90 13.85 -2.82
CA GLN A 80 -8.28 13.53 -3.22
C GLN A 80 -8.40 12.03 -3.43
N LEU A 81 -9.12 11.35 -2.54
CA LEU A 81 -9.63 10.01 -2.79
C LEU A 81 -10.94 10.19 -3.56
N GLY A 82 -10.95 9.77 -4.83
CA GLY A 82 -12.09 9.91 -5.75
C GLY A 82 -13.31 9.12 -5.32
#